data_AF-A0A954L9N0-F1
#
_entry.id   AF-A0A954L9N0-F1
#
_cell.length_a   1.000
_cell.length_b   1.000
_cell.length_c   1.000
_cell.angle_alpha   90.00
_cell.angle_beta   90.00
_cell.angle_gamma   90.00
#
_symmetry.space_group_name_H-M   'P 1'
#
loop_
_entity.id
_entity.type
_entity.pdbx_description
1 polymer ?
#
loop_
_entity_poly.entity_id
_entity_poly.type
_entity_poly.pdbx_seq_one_letter_code
_entity_poly.pdbx_strand_id
1 'polypeptide(L)'
;MKRFACIVGARPNFMKMAPILRALRGHQPAVPALLVHTGQHYDNDMNDRLFVDLRLPHPDINLEVGSASHAVQTAEVMKRFEPVLDSHRPACVLVVGDVNSTLACSLVAVKKDVPVVHVEA
;
A
#
# COMPACT_ATOMS: atom_id res chain seq x y z
N MET A 1 2.23 16.46 -10.68
CA MET A 1 3.14 16.01 -9.59
C MET A 1 3.06 14.50 -9.52
N LYS A 2 4.19 13.78 -9.39
CA LYS A 2 4.19 12.31 -9.29
C LYS A 2 3.57 11.87 -7.96
N ARG A 3 2.81 10.76 -7.95
CA ARG A 3 2.08 10.25 -6.78
C ARG A 3 3.00 9.44 -5.85
N PHE A 4 2.66 9.36 -4.57
CA PHE A 4 3.24 8.39 -3.64
C PHE A 4 2.39 7.13 -3.68
N ALA A 5 2.98 5.96 -3.94
CA ALA A 5 2.25 4.69 -3.87
C ALA A 5 2.25 4.20 -2.42
N CYS A 6 1.12 4.38 -1.73
CA CYS A 6 0.92 4.07 -0.32
C CYS A 6 0.36 2.65 -0.17
N ILE A 7 1.14 1.73 0.42
CA ILE A 7 0.82 0.31 0.46
C ILE A 7 0.18 -0.09 1.78
N VAL A 8 -0.94 -0.81 1.73
CA VAL A 8 -1.60 -1.44 2.88
C VAL A 8 -1.95 -2.88 2.57
N GLY A 9 -1.72 -3.80 3.51
CA GLY A 9 -2.04 -5.21 3.34
C GLY A 9 -2.71 -5.88 4.54
N ALA A 10 -2.60 -5.32 5.74
CA ALA A 10 -3.22 -5.87 6.93
C ALA A 10 -3.75 -4.75 7.84
N ARG A 11 -4.64 -5.11 8.78
CA ARG A 11 -5.26 -4.18 9.76
C ARG A 11 -4.27 -3.16 10.37
N PRO A 12 -3.07 -3.55 10.86
CA PRO A 12 -2.11 -2.59 11.40
C PRO A 12 -1.60 -1.56 10.39
N ASN A 13 -1.53 -1.91 9.11
CA ASN A 13 -1.09 -0.96 8.08
C ASN A 13 -2.09 0.18 7.90
N PHE A 14 -3.41 -0.08 7.93
CA PHE A 14 -4.42 0.98 7.79
C PHE A 14 -4.35 2.00 8.92
N MET A 15 -4.22 1.52 10.16
CA MET A 15 -4.10 2.37 11.36
C MET A 15 -2.92 3.34 11.22
N LYS A 16 -1.79 2.87 10.67
CA LYS A 16 -0.57 3.64 10.46
C LYS A 16 -0.63 4.53 9.21
N MET A 17 -1.27 4.04 8.14
CA MET A 17 -1.38 4.76 6.87
C MET A 17 -2.38 5.91 6.93
N ALA A 18 -3.44 5.81 7.74
CA ALA A 18 -4.46 6.85 7.89
C ALA A 18 -3.90 8.23 8.27
N PRO A 19 -3.09 8.39 9.34
CA PRO A 19 -2.48 9.69 9.64
C PRO A 19 -1.51 10.17 8.55
N ILE A 20 -0.79 9.26 7.87
CA ILE A 20 0.12 9.62 6.78
C ILE A 20 -0.65 10.21 5.59
N LEU A 21 -1.72 9.54 5.13
CA LEU A 21 -2.55 10.04 4.03
C LEU A 21 -3.20 11.39 4.36
N ARG A 22 -3.61 11.60 5.61
CA ARG A 22 -4.10 12.91 6.08
C ARG A 22 -3.01 13.99 5.97
N ALA A 23 -1.79 13.68 6.41
CA ALA A 23 -0.67 14.62 6.33
C ALA A 23 -0.30 14.95 4.86
N LEU A 24 -0.25 13.95 3.97
CA LEU A 24 0.01 14.16 2.55
C LEU A 24 -1.04 15.06 1.89
N ARG A 25 -2.32 14.86 2.25
CA ARG A 25 -3.44 15.68 1.76
C ARG A 25 -3.42 17.11 2.33
N GLY A 26 -2.98 17.28 3.58
CA GLY A 26 -2.92 18.57 4.26
C GLY A 26 -1.71 19.44 3.91
N HIS A 27 -0.70 18.89 3.23
CA HIS A 27 0.48 19.63 2.75
C HIS A 27 0.10 20.69 1.70
N GLN A 28 0.88 21.77 1.57
CA GLN A 28 0.67 22.81 0.57
C GLN A 28 1.95 22.99 -0.29
N PRO A 29 1.92 22.59 -1.58
CA PRO A 29 0.81 21.96 -2.30
C PRO A 29 0.56 20.51 -1.83
N ALA A 30 -0.67 20.01 -1.97
CA ALA A 30 -1.01 18.64 -1.56
C ALA A 30 -0.15 17.61 -2.29
N VAL A 31 0.34 16.61 -1.56
CA VAL A 31 1.11 15.50 -2.13
C VAL A 31 0.13 14.42 -2.56
N PRO A 32 0.00 14.12 -3.86
CA PRO A 32 -0.99 13.15 -4.32
C PRO A 32 -0.55 11.73 -3.93
N ALA A 33 -1.48 10.94 -3.39
CA ALA A 33 -1.26 9.55 -3.01
C ALA A 33 -2.05 8.62 -3.94
N LEU A 34 -1.50 7.43 -4.19
CA LEU A 34 -2.16 6.26 -4.78
C LEU A 34 -2.21 5.20 -3.69
N LEU A 35 -3.38 4.95 -3.12
CA LEU A 35 -3.58 3.95 -2.07
C LEU A 35 -3.78 2.57 -2.69
N VAL A 36 -2.84 1.67 -2.44
CA VAL A 36 -2.85 0.28 -2.95
C VAL A 36 -3.09 -0.68 -1.80
N HIS A 37 -4.20 -1.41 -1.88
CA HIS A 37 -4.54 -2.50 -0.99
C HIS A 37 -4.07 -3.83 -1.61
N THR A 38 -3.26 -4.63 -0.90
CA THR A 38 -2.71 -5.86 -1.50
C THR A 38 -3.68 -7.05 -1.50
N GLY A 39 -4.74 -6.99 -0.71
CA GLY A 39 -5.78 -8.04 -0.69
C GLY A 39 -5.49 -9.17 0.30
N GLN A 40 -4.52 -9.00 1.20
CA GLN A 40 -4.26 -9.95 2.29
C GLN A 40 -5.33 -9.73 3.39
N HIS A 41 -5.91 -10.81 3.93
CA HIS A 41 -7.03 -10.79 4.90
C HIS A 41 -8.34 -10.14 4.39
N TYR A 42 -9.06 -10.88 3.55
CA TYR A 42 -10.35 -10.48 3.03
C TYR A 42 -11.50 -11.02 3.90
N ASP A 43 -11.78 -10.34 5.01
CA ASP A 43 -13.13 -10.34 5.60
C ASP A 43 -13.77 -8.99 5.24
N ASN A 44 -14.64 -9.00 4.23
CA ASN A 44 -15.29 -7.80 3.68
C ASN A 44 -15.94 -6.93 4.75
N ASP A 45 -16.67 -7.56 5.68
CA ASP A 45 -17.39 -6.86 6.74
C ASP A 45 -16.45 -6.14 7.72
N MET A 46 -15.22 -6.63 7.88
CA MET A 46 -14.25 -6.07 8.83
C MET A 46 -13.44 -4.93 8.23
N ASN A 47 -13.16 -4.95 6.93
CA ASN A 47 -12.39 -3.88 6.28
C ASN A 47 -13.23 -2.61 6.06
N ASP A 48 -14.48 -2.72 5.63
CA ASP A 48 -15.30 -1.52 5.31
C ASP A 48 -15.52 -0.62 6.53
N ARG A 49 -15.78 -1.20 7.71
CA ARG A 49 -15.89 -0.43 8.97
C ARG A 49 -14.58 0.27 9.32
N LEU A 50 -13.43 -0.36 9.07
CA LEU A 50 -12.12 0.20 9.37
C LEU A 50 -11.84 1.45 8.51
N PHE A 51 -12.21 1.42 7.23
CA PHE A 51 -12.08 2.59 6.35
C PHE A 51 -12.91 3.76 6.86
N VAL A 52 -14.16 3.50 7.28
CA VAL A 52 -15.05 4.52 7.86
C VAL A 52 -14.48 5.07 9.18
N ASP A 53 -14.13 4.20 10.12
CA ASP A 53 -13.64 4.59 11.44
C ASP A 53 -12.36 5.41 11.36
N LEU A 54 -11.45 5.04 10.44
CA LEU A 54 -10.20 5.76 10.22
C LEU A 54 -10.33 6.96 9.29
N ARG A 55 -11.52 7.21 8.72
CA ARG A 55 -11.76 8.22 7.67
C ARG A 55 -10.76 8.08 6.53
N LEU A 56 -10.45 6.84 6.17
CA LEU A 56 -9.60 6.51 5.04
C LEU A 56 -10.43 6.58 3.74
N PRO A 57 -9.85 7.05 2.64
CA PRO A 57 -10.47 6.83 1.33
C PRO A 57 -10.47 5.33 1.01
N HIS A 58 -11.39 4.90 0.15
CA HIS A 58 -11.28 3.58 -0.48
C HIS A 58 -9.96 3.49 -1.25
N PRO A 59 -9.36 2.28 -1.32
CA PRO A 59 -8.14 2.09 -2.08
C PRO A 59 -8.40 2.37 -3.56
N ASP A 60 -7.45 3.04 -4.21
CA ASP A 60 -7.48 3.27 -5.65
C ASP A 60 -7.32 1.96 -6.43
N ILE A 61 -6.57 1.01 -5.84
CA ILE A 61 -6.29 -0.31 -6.42
C ILE A 61 -6.35 -1.37 -5.32
N ASN A 62 -7.03 -2.48 -5.60
CA ASN A 62 -6.94 -3.70 -4.82
C ASN A 62 -6.25 -4.79 -5.67
N LEU A 63 -5.18 -5.41 -5.16
CA LEU A 63 -4.45 -6.47 -5.86
C LEU A 63 -5.10 -7.85 -5.73
N GLU A 64 -6.07 -8.01 -4.82
CA GLU A 64 -6.87 -9.23 -4.65
C GLU A 64 -6.05 -10.51 -4.41
N VAL A 65 -4.90 -10.42 -3.70
CA VAL A 65 -3.98 -11.57 -3.52
C VAL A 65 -4.58 -12.69 -2.68
N GLY A 66 -5.38 -12.38 -1.66
CA GLY A 66 -6.03 -13.38 -0.81
C GLY A 66 -5.09 -14.07 0.18
N SER A 67 -5.60 -15.12 0.82
CA SER A 67 -4.91 -15.92 1.85
C SER A 67 -4.09 -17.06 1.22
N ALA A 68 -2.82 -17.19 1.59
CA ALA A 68 -1.96 -18.32 1.24
C ALA A 68 -0.76 -18.38 2.22
N SER A 69 0.20 -19.28 1.98
CA SER A 69 1.46 -19.26 2.72
C SER A 69 2.24 -17.95 2.47
N HIS A 70 3.10 -17.56 3.41
CA HIS A 70 3.87 -16.32 3.32
C HIS A 70 4.63 -16.19 1.99
N ALA A 71 5.27 -17.27 1.53
CA ALA A 71 6.00 -17.29 0.27
C ALA A 71 5.07 -17.05 -0.93
N VAL A 72 3.93 -17.75 -0.99
CA VAL A 72 2.97 -17.63 -2.09
C VAL A 72 2.34 -16.23 -2.11
N GLN A 73 1.92 -15.71 -0.96
CA GLN A 73 1.38 -14.36 -0.87
C GLN A 73 2.40 -13.31 -1.31
N THR A 74 3.65 -13.42 -0.87
CA THR A 74 4.72 -12.49 -1.24
C THR A 74 4.93 -12.50 -2.75
N ALA A 75 5.04 -13.69 -3.37
CA ALA A 75 5.19 -13.82 -4.81
C ALA A 75 4.01 -13.24 -5.60
N GLU A 76 2.77 -13.49 -5.15
CA GLU A 76 1.57 -12.96 -5.80
C GLU A 76 1.46 -11.43 -5.66
N VAL A 77 1.80 -10.86 -4.50
CA VAL A 77 1.88 -9.39 -4.35
C VAL A 77 2.88 -8.83 -5.34
N MET A 78 4.09 -9.41 -5.43
CA MET A 78 5.11 -8.92 -6.36
C MET A 78 4.63 -8.93 -7.80
N LYS A 79 4.08 -10.06 -8.26
CA LYS A 79 3.58 -10.25 -9.62
C LYS A 79 2.48 -9.25 -9.99
N ARG A 80 1.58 -8.92 -9.06
CA ARG A 80 0.45 -8.01 -9.30
C ARG A 80 0.80 -6.54 -9.09
N PHE A 81 1.78 -6.26 -8.23
CA PHE A 81 2.19 -4.88 -7.94
C PHE A 81 3.12 -4.29 -9.00
N GLU A 82 3.97 -5.10 -9.65
CA GLU A 82 4.89 -4.60 -10.69
C GLU A 82 4.15 -3.86 -11.84
N PRO A 83 3.06 -4.39 -12.43
CA PRO A 83 2.29 -3.66 -13.44
C PRO A 83 1.68 -2.34 -12.93
N VAL A 84 1.37 -2.25 -11.63
CA VAL A 84 0.87 -1.01 -11.02
C VAL A 84 1.96 0.05 -11.01
N LEU A 85 3.19 -0.33 -10.64
CA LEU A 85 4.38 0.53 -10.68
C LEU A 85 4.66 1.02 -12.10
N ASP A 86 4.58 0.13 -13.09
CA ASP A 86 4.81 0.47 -14.51
C ASP A 86 3.77 1.44 -15.06
N SER A 87 2.50 1.25 -14.69
CA SER A 87 1.39 2.08 -15.17
C SER A 87 1.36 3.45 -14.51
N HIS A 88 1.62 3.52 -13.20
CA HIS A 88 1.43 4.75 -12.42
C HIS A 88 2.71 5.57 -12.21
N ARG A 89 3.88 4.93 -12.35
CA ARG A 89 5.23 5.54 -12.24
C ARG A 89 5.33 6.52 -11.05
N PRO A 90 5.05 6.06 -9.82
CA PRO A 90 5.05 6.90 -8.63
C PRO A 90 6.43 7.52 -8.36
N ALA A 91 6.47 8.60 -7.56
CA ALA A 91 7.71 9.21 -7.09
C ALA A 91 8.46 8.31 -6.11
N CYS A 92 7.71 7.60 -5.28
CA CYS A 92 8.21 6.62 -4.32
C CYS A 92 7.12 5.61 -3.97
N VAL A 93 7.52 4.49 -3.39
CA VAL A 93 6.65 3.54 -2.72
C VAL A 93 6.78 3.73 -1.22
N LEU A 94 5.67 4.02 -0.54
CA LEU A 94 5.59 4.19 0.90
C LEU A 94 4.98 2.94 1.52
N VAL A 95 5.75 2.26 2.36
CA VAL A 95 5.35 1.07 3.12
C VAL A 95 5.38 1.35 4.62
N VAL A 96 4.60 0.60 5.38
CA VAL A 96 4.50 0.72 6.84
C VAL A 96 4.62 -0.66 7.51
N GLY A 97 5.41 -0.77 8.58
CA GLY A 97 5.59 -2.01 9.32
C GLY A 97 6.27 -3.12 8.51
N ASP A 98 5.97 -4.38 8.80
CA ASP A 98 6.83 -5.53 8.50
C ASP A 98 6.10 -6.75 7.88
N VAL A 99 4.90 -6.55 7.33
CA VAL A 99 4.11 -7.64 6.74
C VAL A 99 4.64 -8.08 5.36
N ASN A 100 4.16 -9.23 4.85
CA ASN A 100 4.50 -9.75 3.51
C ASN A 100 4.39 -8.67 2.42
N SER A 101 3.37 -7.83 2.49
CA SER A 101 3.14 -6.72 1.56
C SER A 101 4.25 -5.65 1.61
N THR A 102 4.78 -5.34 2.79
CA THR A 102 5.91 -4.41 2.95
C THR A 102 7.13 -4.95 2.21
N LEU A 103 7.50 -6.21 2.46
CA LEU A 103 8.64 -6.84 1.81
C LEU A 103 8.46 -6.91 0.28
N ALA A 104 7.33 -7.44 -0.17
CA ALA A 104 7.02 -7.63 -1.58
C ALA A 104 7.07 -6.32 -2.38
N CYS A 105 6.33 -5.29 -1.93
CA CYS A 105 6.27 -4.02 -2.64
C CYS A 105 7.61 -3.27 -2.60
N SER A 106 8.35 -3.35 -1.48
CA SER A 106 9.69 -2.74 -1.39
C SER A 106 10.67 -3.39 -2.35
N LEU A 107 10.65 -4.72 -2.46
CA LEU A 107 11.53 -5.45 -3.36
C LEU A 107 11.26 -5.11 -4.82
N VAL A 108 9.98 -5.09 -5.23
CA VAL A 108 9.61 -4.67 -6.60
C VAL A 108 10.04 -3.23 -6.86
N ALA A 109 9.77 -2.30 -5.93
CA ALA A 109 10.14 -0.89 -6.09
C ALA A 109 11.65 -0.72 -6.31
N VAL A 110 12.48 -1.36 -5.48
CA VAL A 110 13.94 -1.32 -5.62
C VAL A 110 14.41 -1.91 -6.95
N LYS A 111 13.82 -3.04 -7.40
CA LYS A 111 14.17 -3.65 -8.69
C LYS A 111 13.75 -2.81 -9.91
N LYS A 112 12.84 -1.86 -9.72
CA LYS A 112 12.34 -0.95 -10.75
C LYS A 112 12.92 0.47 -10.61
N ASP A 113 13.97 0.64 -9.79
CA ASP A 113 14.62 1.92 -9.48
C ASP A 113 13.65 3.00 -8.97
N VAL A 114 12.65 2.59 -8.18
CA VAL A 114 11.72 3.50 -7.50
C VAL A 114 12.07 3.61 -6.02
N PRO A 115 12.30 4.82 -5.49
CA PRO A 115 12.63 5.02 -4.07
C PRO A 115 11.59 4.41 -3.13
N VAL A 116 12.07 3.81 -2.04
CA VAL A 116 11.23 3.26 -0.98
C VAL A 116 11.32 4.15 0.26
N VAL A 117 10.15 4.51 0.81
CA VAL A 117 10.01 5.15 2.11
C VAL A 117 9.40 4.13 3.06
N HIS A 118 10.19 3.67 4.03
CA HIS A 118 9.75 2.70 5.02
C HIS A 118 9.54 3.41 6.36
N VAL A 119 8.28 3.48 6.79
CA VAL A 119 7.91 4.02 8.09
C VAL A 119 7.80 2.87 9.09
N GLU A 120 8.47 3.02 10.23
CA GLU A 120 8.55 2.00 11.30
C GLU A 120 9.19 0.70 10.80
N ALA A 121 10.49 0.81 10.50
CA ALA A 121 11.36 -0.30 10.11
C ALA A 121 11.99 -0.99 11.32
#